data_AF-A0A8D0GBG9-F1
#
_entry.id   AF-A0A8D0GBG9-F1
#
_cell.length_a   1.000
_cell.length_b   1.000
_cell.length_c   1.000
_cell.angle_alpha   90.00
_cell.angle_beta   90.00
_cell.angle_gamma   90.00
#
_symmetry.space_group_name_H-M   'P 1'
#
loop_
_entity.id
_entity.type
_entity.pdbx_description
1 polymer ?
#
loop_
_entity_poly.entity_id
_entity_poly.type
_entity_poly.pdbx_seq_one_letter_code
_entity_poly.pdbx_strand_id
1 'polypeptide(L)'
;MFHNHLDYLARHGYECDESAKNQATKEQQELLMKMFALSCKLEREFRCMELADLMTQNVVNLAIKYASRSRRLVLAQRLSEMAVEKATGLAAPEEEEKEEEEDFRNHLNAGYSNAATEWSRPRGRSLQRQQEVDTAEKADAAEEEEEEQQEEEETPEAP
;
A
#
# COMPACT_ATOMS: atom_id res chain seq x y z
N MET A 1 -2.95 -10.22 4.38
CA MET A 1 -3.02 -8.85 4.93
C MET A 1 -1.67 -8.17 4.91
N PHE A 2 -0.73 -8.42 5.84
CA PHE A 2 0.53 -7.66 5.87
C PHE A 2 1.47 -7.87 4.67
N HIS A 3 1.23 -8.85 3.81
CA HIS A 3 2.04 -9.12 2.61
C HIS A 3 1.39 -8.65 1.31
N ASN A 4 0.14 -8.15 1.35
CA ASN A 4 -0.59 -7.73 0.15
C ASN A 4 0.10 -6.54 -0.55
N HIS A 5 0.83 -5.71 0.20
CA HIS A 5 1.59 -4.60 -0.33
C HIS A 5 2.70 -5.04 -1.32
N LEU A 6 3.21 -6.28 -1.19
CA LEU A 6 4.21 -6.82 -2.11
C LEU A 6 3.60 -7.04 -3.50
N ASP A 7 2.36 -7.50 -3.57
CA ASP A 7 1.63 -7.67 -4.82
C ASP A 7 1.25 -6.33 -5.45
N TYR A 8 0.84 -5.36 -4.63
CA TYR A 8 0.57 -3.98 -5.07
C TYR A 8 1.82 -3.36 -5.73
N LEU A 9 2.97 -3.43 -5.05
CA LEU A 9 4.21 -2.89 -5.57
C LEU A 9 4.61 -3.56 -6.90
N ALA A 10 4.45 -4.89 -7.00
CA ALA A 10 4.75 -5.65 -8.21
C ALA A 10 3.84 -5.23 -9.39
N ARG A 11 2.53 -5.07 -9.16
CA ARG A 11 1.55 -4.64 -10.17
C ARG A 11 1.84 -3.23 -10.72
N HIS A 12 2.35 -2.33 -9.89
CA HIS A 12 2.70 -0.96 -10.28
C HIS A 12 4.15 -0.80 -10.78
N GLY A 13 4.90 -1.90 -10.93
CA GLY A 13 6.26 -1.89 -11.46
C GLY A 13 7.31 -1.33 -10.49
N TYR A 14 7.01 -1.29 -9.19
CA TYR A 14 8.00 -0.97 -8.16
C TYR A 14 8.89 -2.18 -7.86
N GLU A 15 10.12 -1.91 -7.42
CA GLU A 15 11.03 -2.97 -6.96
C GLU A 15 10.48 -3.64 -5.68
N CYS A 16 10.37 -4.96 -5.72
CA CYS A 16 9.89 -5.80 -4.63
C CYS A 16 10.94 -6.82 -4.24
N ASP A 17 11.07 -7.09 -2.94
CA ASP A 17 11.87 -8.20 -2.46
C ASP A 17 11.10 -9.52 -2.62
N GLU A 18 11.40 -10.23 -3.71
CA GLU A 18 10.86 -11.57 -3.97
C GLU A 18 11.21 -12.58 -2.87
N SER A 19 12.34 -12.40 -2.17
CA SER A 19 12.70 -13.30 -1.08
C SER A 19 11.76 -13.17 0.11
N ALA A 20 11.34 -11.94 0.45
CA ALA A 20 10.34 -11.66 1.47
C ALA A 20 8.96 -12.24 1.09
N LYS A 21 8.54 -12.12 -0.18
CA LYS A 21 7.30 -12.72 -0.68
C LYS A 21 7.32 -14.25 -0.56
N ASN A 22 8.42 -14.87 -0.98
CA ASN A 22 8.60 -16.32 -0.88
C ASN A 22 8.65 -16.82 0.57
N GLN A 23 9.26 -16.05 1.47
CA GLN A 23 9.28 -16.40 2.89
C GLN A 23 7.88 -16.31 3.51
N ALA A 24 7.13 -15.25 3.18
CA ALA A 24 5.76 -15.07 3.65
C ALA A 24 4.83 -16.21 3.20
N THR A 25 4.91 -16.62 1.93
CA THR A 25 4.11 -17.73 1.41
C THR A 25 4.51 -19.04 2.10
N LYS A 26 5.81 -19.29 2.30
CA LYS A 26 6.29 -20.47 3.03
C LYS A 26 5.75 -20.54 4.47
N GLU A 27 5.75 -19.42 5.19
CA GLU A 27 5.22 -19.33 6.56
C GLU A 27 3.71 -19.58 6.61
N GLN A 28 2.96 -19.00 5.66
CA GLN A 28 1.51 -19.25 5.54
C GLN A 28 1.21 -20.73 5.28
N GLN A 29 1.95 -21.35 4.36
CA GLN A 29 1.80 -22.76 4.03
C GLN A 29 2.19 -23.69 5.19
N GLU A 30 3.23 -23.34 5.95
CA GLU A 30 3.59 -24.04 7.17
C GLU A 30 2.46 -23.96 8.22
N LEU A 31 1.88 -22.78 8.41
CA LEU A 31 0.79 -22.57 9.35
C LEU A 31 -0.46 -23.36 8.93
N LEU A 32 -0.81 -23.34 7.66
CA LEU A 32 -1.91 -24.14 7.10
C LEU A 32 -1.70 -25.63 7.38
N MET A 33 -0.49 -26.16 7.16
CA MET A 33 -0.18 -27.57 7.43
C MET A 33 -0.31 -27.90 8.92
N LYS A 34 0.11 -27.00 9.83
CA LYS A 34 -0.07 -27.19 11.28
C LYS A 34 -1.55 -27.21 11.67
N MET A 35 -2.34 -26.27 11.14
CA MET A 35 -3.79 -26.21 11.39
C MET A 35 -4.51 -27.43 10.82
N PHE A 36 -4.08 -27.93 9.65
CA PHE A 36 -4.59 -29.15 9.05
C PHE A 36 -4.29 -30.36 9.93
N ALA A 37 -3.03 -30.52 10.37
CA ALA A 37 -2.64 -31.63 11.24
C ALA A 37 -3.41 -31.62 12.56
N LEU A 38 -3.66 -30.44 13.14
CA LEU A 38 -4.51 -30.27 14.32
C LEU A 38 -5.96 -30.68 14.04
N SER A 39 -6.54 -30.19 12.95
CA SER A 39 -7.93 -30.51 12.56
C SER A 39 -8.12 -32.00 12.27
N CYS A 40 -7.13 -32.64 11.65
CA CYS A 40 -7.11 -34.06 11.36
C CYS A 40 -7.04 -34.92 12.65
N LYS A 41 -6.30 -34.44 13.67
CA LYS A 41 -6.31 -35.06 15.02
C LYS A 41 -7.65 -34.93 15.73
N LEU A 42 -8.37 -33.82 15.52
CA LEU A 42 -9.70 -33.57 16.06
C LEU A 42 -10.83 -34.18 15.21
N GLU A 43 -10.51 -34.97 14.19
CA GLU A 43 -11.45 -35.64 13.29
C GLU A 43 -12.38 -34.69 12.52
N ARG A 44 -11.98 -33.43 12.35
CA ARG A 44 -12.76 -32.42 11.62
C ARG A 44 -12.44 -32.47 10.13
N GLU A 45 -12.94 -33.49 9.44
CA GLU A 45 -12.61 -33.74 8.02
C GLU A 45 -13.01 -32.59 7.09
N PHE A 46 -14.19 -32.01 7.29
CA PHE A 46 -14.65 -30.87 6.48
C PHE A 46 -13.69 -29.67 6.60
N ARG A 47 -13.23 -29.36 7.82
CA ARG A 47 -12.24 -28.30 8.06
C ARG A 47 -10.89 -28.62 7.42
N CYS A 48 -10.50 -29.89 7.38
CA CYS A 48 -9.27 -30.29 6.71
C CYS A 48 -9.33 -30.00 5.20
N MET A 49 -10.51 -30.14 4.58
CA MET A 49 -10.72 -29.78 3.18
C MET A 49 -10.66 -28.27 2.95
N GLU A 50 -11.34 -27.47 3.79
CA GLU A 50 -11.28 -26.00 3.70
C GLU A 50 -9.84 -25.47 3.84
N LEU A 51 -9.07 -26.04 4.76
CA LEU A 51 -7.66 -25.68 4.94
C LEU A 51 -6.80 -26.10 3.74
N ALA A 52 -7.07 -27.26 3.15
CA ALA A 52 -6.34 -27.75 1.98
C ALA A 52 -6.63 -26.93 0.71
N ASP A 53 -7.78 -26.27 0.63
CA ASP A 53 -8.07 -25.41 -0.51
C ASP A 53 -7.19 -24.14 -0.53
N LEU A 54 -6.80 -23.64 0.63
CA LEU A 54 -5.85 -22.52 0.76
C LEU A 54 -4.38 -22.94 0.59
N MET A 55 -4.11 -24.25 0.46
CA MET A 55 -2.76 -24.77 0.32
C MET A 55 -2.30 -24.74 -1.14
N THR A 56 -0.99 -24.55 -1.32
CA THR A 56 -0.32 -24.80 -2.60
C THR A 56 -0.35 -26.30 -2.91
N GLN A 57 -0.27 -26.65 -4.19
CA GLN A 57 -0.27 -28.04 -4.67
C GLN A 57 0.76 -28.93 -3.95
N ASN A 58 1.96 -28.38 -3.70
CA ASN A 58 3.04 -29.09 -3.00
C ASN A 58 2.63 -29.49 -1.57
N VAL A 59 1.89 -28.62 -0.90
CA VAL A 59 1.48 -28.80 0.50
C VAL A 59 0.24 -29.69 0.58
N VAL A 60 -0.68 -29.61 -0.39
CA VAL A 60 -1.79 -30.59 -0.53
C VAL A 60 -1.23 -32.01 -0.68
N ASN A 61 -0.20 -32.20 -1.51
CA ASN A 61 0.47 -33.51 -1.64
C ASN A 61 1.07 -34.01 -0.32
N LEU A 62 1.58 -33.11 0.52
CA LEU A 62 2.05 -33.45 1.86
C LEU A 62 0.88 -33.80 2.79
N ALA A 63 -0.26 -33.11 2.67
CA ALA A 63 -1.47 -33.36 3.45
C ALA A 63 -2.09 -34.73 3.13
N ILE A 64 -2.08 -35.15 1.86
CA ILE A 64 -2.48 -36.51 1.44
C ILE A 64 -1.63 -37.56 2.16
N LYS A 65 -0.31 -37.40 2.15
CA LYS A 65 0.61 -38.34 2.85
C LYS A 65 0.31 -38.40 4.35
N TYR A 66 0.04 -37.25 4.97
CA TYR A 66 -0.31 -37.18 6.38
C TYR A 66 -1.64 -37.89 6.68
N ALA A 67 -2.70 -37.61 5.91
CA ALA A 67 -4.03 -38.22 6.06
C ALA A 67 -3.99 -39.74 5.90
N SER A 68 -3.22 -40.23 4.92
CA SER A 68 -2.98 -41.66 4.72
C SER A 68 -2.27 -42.29 5.93
N ARG A 69 -1.24 -41.62 6.47
CA ARG A 69 -0.51 -42.10 7.66
C ARG A 69 -1.36 -42.07 8.94
N SER A 70 -2.31 -41.13 9.05
CA SER A 70 -3.27 -41.05 10.15
C SER A 70 -4.50 -41.96 9.96
N ARG A 71 -4.50 -42.82 8.93
CA ARG A 71 -5.57 -43.77 8.58
C ARG A 71 -6.91 -43.09 8.23
N ARG A 72 -6.89 -41.83 7.80
CA ARG A 72 -8.08 -41.08 7.31
C ARG A 72 -8.24 -41.29 5.81
N LEU A 73 -8.61 -42.52 5.41
CA LEU A 73 -8.62 -42.92 3.99
C LEU A 73 -9.59 -42.11 3.13
N VAL A 74 -10.80 -41.83 3.63
CA VAL A 74 -11.80 -41.04 2.90
C VAL A 74 -11.31 -39.61 2.66
N LEU A 75 -10.72 -38.99 3.69
CA LEU A 75 -10.11 -37.67 3.57
C LEU A 75 -8.94 -37.67 2.57
N ALA A 76 -8.06 -38.68 2.63
CA ALA A 76 -6.93 -38.79 1.71
C ALA A 76 -7.38 -38.92 0.24
N GLN A 77 -8.45 -39.66 -0.03
CA GLN A 77 -9.04 -39.79 -1.35
C GLN A 77 -9.58 -38.45 -1.87
N ARG A 78 -10.38 -37.75 -1.06
CA ARG A 78 -10.91 -36.42 -1.42
C ARG A 78 -9.80 -35.39 -1.65
N LEU A 79 -8.75 -35.42 -0.84
CA LEU A 79 -7.58 -34.56 -1.05
C LEU A 79 -6.84 -34.90 -2.34
N SER A 80 -6.86 -36.16 -2.77
CA SER A 80 -6.27 -36.58 -4.05
C SER A 80 -7.09 -36.08 -5.24
N GLU A 81 -8.42 -36.11 -5.14
CA GLU A 81 -9.33 -35.52 -6.14
C GLU A 81 -9.07 -34.00 -6.26
N MET A 82 -9.04 -33.29 -5.13
CA MET A 82 -8.70 -31.86 -5.09
C MET A 82 -7.31 -31.54 -5.66
N ALA A 83 -6.31 -32.40 -5.42
CA ALA A 83 -4.98 -32.21 -5.99
C ALA A 83 -4.97 -32.34 -7.50
N VAL A 84 -5.81 -33.21 -8.09
CA VAL A 84 -5.98 -33.30 -9.54
C VAL A 84 -6.64 -32.03 -10.07
N GLU A 85 -7.70 -31.56 -9.43
CA GLU A 85 -8.39 -30.32 -9.80
C GLU A 85 -7.45 -29.11 -9.79
N LYS A 86 -6.68 -28.93 -8.72
CA LYS A 86 -5.67 -27.85 -8.62
C LYS A 86 -4.57 -27.97 -9.68
N ALA A 87 -4.11 -29.18 -10.02
CA ALA A 87 -3.14 -29.38 -11.09
C ALA A 87 -3.71 -29.01 -12.47
N THR A 88 -4.99 -29.29 -12.71
CA THR A 88 -5.66 -28.89 -13.95
C THR A 88 -5.97 -27.40 -14.01
N GLY A 89 -6.33 -26.78 -12.88
CA GLY A 89 -6.61 -25.34 -12.80
C GLY A 89 -5.36 -24.48 -13.04
N LEU A 90 -4.21 -24.89 -12.51
CA LEU A 90 -2.92 -24.21 -12.78
C LEU A 90 -2.48 -24.29 -14.26
N ALA A 91 -3.06 -25.20 -15.05
CA ALA A 91 -2.82 -25.30 -16.49
C ALA A 91 -3.79 -24.42 -17.31
N ALA A 92 -4.85 -23.90 -16.69
CA ALA A 92 -5.74 -22.92 -17.30
C ALA A 92 -5.15 -21.52 -17.14
N PRO A 93 -5.24 -20.64 -18.15
CA PRO A 93 -4.77 -19.26 -18.02
C PRO A 93 -5.60 -18.56 -16.93
N GLU A 94 -4.92 -18.01 -15.93
CA GLU A 94 -5.54 -17.13 -14.93
C GLU A 94 -6.08 -15.89 -15.68
N GLU A 95 -7.40 -15.78 -15.79
CA GLU A 95 -8.04 -14.51 -16.12
C GLU A 95 -7.79 -13.59 -14.92
N GLU A 96 -6.82 -12.69 -15.06
CA GLU A 96 -6.56 -11.64 -14.10
C GLU A 96 -7.86 -10.83 -13.91
N GLU A 97 -8.60 -11.15 -12.84
CA GLU A 97 -9.62 -10.27 -12.30
C GLU A 97 -8.92 -8.96 -11.94
N LYS A 98 -9.09 -7.96 -12.82
CA LYS A 98 -8.80 -6.57 -12.49
C LYS A 98 -9.75 -6.16 -11.38
N GLU A 99 -9.37 -6.47 -10.15
CA GLU A 99 -9.85 -5.74 -8.99
C GLU A 99 -9.44 -4.29 -9.22
N GLU A 100 -10.38 -3.46 -9.66
CA GLU A 100 -10.27 -2.01 -9.53
C GLU A 100 -10.20 -1.74 -8.02
N GLU A 101 -8.99 -1.75 -7.46
CA GLU A 101 -8.73 -1.26 -6.11
C GLU A 101 -9.18 0.20 -6.09
N GLU A 102 -10.38 0.44 -5.57
CA GLU A 102 -10.83 1.79 -5.25
C GLU A 102 -9.82 2.38 -4.26
N ASP A 103 -8.91 3.22 -4.77
CA ASP A 103 -7.97 3.96 -3.93
C ASP A 103 -8.77 4.69 -2.85
N PHE A 104 -8.54 4.37 -1.58
CA PHE A 104 -9.22 4.99 -0.44
C PHE A 104 -9.13 6.54 -0.48
N ARG A 105 -8.17 7.10 -1.23
CA ARG A 105 -8.10 8.54 -1.54
C ARG A 105 -9.31 9.08 -2.31
N ASN A 106 -9.94 8.26 -3.14
CA ASN A 106 -11.16 8.62 -3.88
C ASN A 106 -12.39 8.71 -2.97
N HIS A 107 -12.37 8.02 -1.82
CA HIS A 107 -13.43 8.04 -0.81
C HIS A 107 -13.30 9.18 0.22
N LEU A 108 -12.23 9.98 0.16
CA LEU A 108 -12.02 11.16 1.02
C LEU A 108 -12.90 12.37 0.64
N ASN A 109 -13.89 12.21 -0.24
CA ASN A 109 -14.93 13.22 -0.44
C ASN A 109 -15.99 13.23 0.70
N ALA A 110 -15.79 12.46 1.76
CA ALA A 110 -16.56 12.56 3.00
C ALA A 110 -16.01 13.69 3.88
N GLY A 111 -16.46 14.92 3.61
CA GLY A 111 -16.45 15.99 4.61
C GLY A 111 -15.39 17.07 4.43
N TYR A 112 -15.38 17.76 3.29
CA TYR A 112 -15.16 19.20 3.37
C TYR A 112 -16.33 19.81 4.16
N SER A 113 -16.21 19.86 5.49
CA SER A 113 -16.98 20.83 6.24
C SER A 113 -16.41 22.19 5.83
N ASN A 114 -17.20 23.01 5.13
CA ASN A 114 -16.88 24.41 4.91
C ASN A 114 -16.98 25.24 6.21
N ALA A 115 -16.93 24.60 7.38
CA ALA A 115 -16.80 25.27 8.66
C ALA A 115 -15.33 25.63 8.83
N ALA A 116 -15.05 26.94 8.79
CA ALA A 116 -13.73 27.51 8.98
C ALA A 116 -13.18 27.15 10.38
N THR A 117 -12.48 26.02 10.46
CA THR A 117 -11.69 25.63 11.62
C THR A 117 -10.30 26.26 11.51
N GLU A 118 -9.72 26.62 12.65
CA GLU A 118 -8.44 27.36 12.73
C GLU A 118 -7.26 26.64 12.05
N TRP A 119 -7.39 25.33 11.84
CA TRP A 119 -6.44 24.47 11.14
C TRP A 119 -6.50 24.59 9.61
N SER A 120 -7.63 25.04 9.06
CA SER A 120 -7.86 25.27 7.63
C SER A 120 -7.46 26.66 7.18
N ARG A 121 -7.09 27.55 8.12
CA ARG A 121 -6.49 28.84 7.79
C ARG A 121 -5.08 28.58 7.24
N PRO A 122 -4.69 29.22 6.13
CA PRO A 122 -3.30 29.22 5.71
C PRO A 122 -2.49 29.71 6.90
N ARG A 123 -1.60 28.87 7.44
CA ARG A 123 -0.68 29.29 8.50
C ARG A 123 0.07 30.50 7.95
N GLY A 124 -0.21 31.68 8.51
CA GLY A 124 0.24 32.98 8.04
C GLY A 124 1.73 33.23 8.20
N ARG A 125 2.57 32.28 7.79
CA ARG A 125 4.01 32.51 7.61
C ARG A 125 4.33 33.14 6.25
N SER A 126 3.37 33.19 5.33
CA SER A 126 3.53 33.86 4.03
C SER A 126 3.24 35.37 4.09
N LEU A 127 2.23 35.81 4.85
CA LEU A 127 1.83 37.22 4.87
C LEU A 127 2.84 38.12 5.60
N GLN A 128 3.43 37.63 6.70
CA GLN A 128 4.46 38.38 7.43
C GLN A 128 5.75 38.50 6.60
N ARG A 129 6.12 37.44 5.85
CA ARG A 129 7.25 37.51 4.93
C ARG A 129 6.97 38.46 3.76
N GLN A 130 5.77 38.45 3.18
CA GLN A 130 5.39 39.36 2.09
C GLN A 130 5.36 40.82 2.53
N GLN A 131 4.85 41.09 3.74
CA GLN A 131 4.80 42.44 4.28
C GLN A 131 6.20 42.99 4.59
N GLU A 132 7.14 42.14 5.04
CA GLU A 132 8.54 42.53 5.27
C GLU A 132 9.28 42.85 3.95
N VAL A 133 9.04 42.10 2.85
CA VAL A 133 9.65 42.42 1.53
C VAL A 133 9.03 43.67 0.90
N ASP A 134 7.69 43.84 0.98
CA ASP A 134 7.00 45.01 0.43
C ASP A 134 7.35 46.31 1.17
N THR A 135 7.68 46.24 2.47
CA THR A 135 8.17 47.40 3.24
C THR A 135 9.64 47.71 2.97
N ALA A 136 10.45 46.71 2.62
CA ALA A 136 11.85 46.91 2.28
C ALA A 136 12.01 47.50 0.87
N GLU A 137 11.26 47.00 -0.13
CA GLU A 137 11.25 47.57 -1.49
C GLU A 137 10.72 49.01 -1.53
N LYS A 138 9.77 49.37 -0.66
CA LYS A 138 9.27 50.75 -0.56
C LYS A 138 10.21 51.71 0.18
N ALA A 139 11.11 51.20 1.02
CA ALA A 139 12.12 52.01 1.68
C ALA A 139 13.30 52.28 0.73
N ASP A 140 13.73 51.26 -0.04
CA ASP A 140 14.79 51.36 -1.04
C ASP A 140 14.43 52.35 -2.17
N ALA A 141 13.19 52.27 -2.68
CA ALA A 141 12.71 53.20 -3.70
C ALA A 141 12.52 54.65 -3.20
N ALA A 142 12.34 54.86 -1.89
CA ALA A 142 12.24 56.20 -1.31
C ALA A 142 13.62 56.82 -1.06
N GLU A 143 14.65 56.00 -0.77
CA GLU A 143 16.03 56.47 -0.66
C GLU A 143 16.63 56.80 -2.04
N GLU A 144 16.31 56.05 -3.10
CA GLU A 144 16.72 56.39 -4.48
C GLU A 144 16.06 57.69 -5.00
N GLU A 145 14.79 57.95 -4.70
CA GLU A 145 14.10 59.20 -5.09
C GLU A 145 14.58 60.43 -4.29
N GLU A 146 15.06 60.26 -3.05
CA GLU A 146 15.65 61.33 -2.24
C GLU A 146 17.13 61.63 -2.62
N GLU A 147 17.89 60.65 -3.14
CA GLU A 147 19.23 60.87 -3.68
C GLU A 147 19.20 61.56 -5.06
N GLU A 148 18.26 61.21 -5.96
CA GLU A 148 18.12 61.89 -7.27
C GLU A 148 17.65 63.36 -7.13
N GLN A 149 16.84 63.68 -6.13
CA GLN A 149 16.38 65.06 -5.87
C GLN A 149 17.46 65.94 -5.22
N GLN A 150 18.42 65.36 -4.50
CA GLN A 150 19.55 66.09 -3.93
C GLN A 150 20.66 66.37 -4.95
N GLU A 151 20.82 65.51 -5.97
CA GLU A 151 21.77 65.77 -7.07
C GLU A 151 21.27 66.84 -8.07
N GLU A 152 19.95 67.02 -8.24
CA GLU A 152 19.38 68.07 -9.11
C GLU A 152 19.37 69.48 -8.48
N GLU A 153 19.44 69.61 -7.15
CA GLU A 153 19.45 70.92 -6.46
C GLU A 153 20.87 71.50 -6.23
N GLU A 154 21.94 70.71 -6.45
CA GLU A 154 23.33 71.14 -6.23
C GLU A 154 24.10 71.54 -7.51
N THR A 155 23.43 72.17 -8.50
CA THR A 155 24.13 72.98 -9.50
C THR A 155 24.04 74.48 -9.17
N PRO A 156 25.09 75.09 -8.58
CA PRO A 156 25.17 76.55 -8.52
C PRO A 156 25.46 77.11 -9.92
N GLU A 157 24.60 78.04 -10.35
CA GLU A 157 24.82 78.97 -11.45
C GLU A 157 26.12 79.75 -11.21
N ALA A 158 27.09 79.61 -12.12
CA ALA A 158 28.31 80.41 -12.18
C ALA A 158 28.59 80.75 -13.66
N PRO A 159 29.28 81.85 -14.02
CA PRO A 159 29.75 83.02 -13.27
C PRO A 159 29.08 84.37 -13.65
#